data_AF-A0A0F2PHC4-F1
#
_entry.id   AF-A0A0F2PHC4-F1
#
_cell.length_a   1.000
_cell.length_b   1.000
_cell.length_c   1.000
_cell.angle_alpha   90.00
_cell.angle_beta   90.00
_cell.angle_gamma   90.00
#
_symmetry.space_group_name_H-M   'P 1'
#
loop_
_entity.id
_entity.type
_entity.pdbx_description
1 polymer ?
#
loop_
_entity_poly.entity_id
_entity_poly.type
_entity_poly.pdbx_seq_one_letter_code
_entity_poly.pdbx_strand_id
1 'polypeptide(L)'
;MGKEQIKTVLSNIIEKFLSKQIDVDEVQSCLVEEVDPDEIYEIEDNMLVTDCYFALKHLKETGYETSNAEIRYFLECLSGAREYSLEEKNRIILKNAEK
;
A
#
# COMPACT_ATOMS: atom_id res chain seq x y z
N MET A 1 4.25 -16.27 -6.77
CA MET A 1 5.18 -15.36 -6.07
C MET A 1 5.22 -15.72 -4.59
N GLY A 2 6.37 -15.55 -3.95
CA GLY A 2 6.44 -15.66 -2.49
C GLY A 2 5.95 -14.38 -1.81
N LYS A 3 5.49 -14.46 -0.56
CA LYS A 3 5.10 -13.29 0.25
C LYS A 3 6.13 -12.15 0.25
N GLU A 4 7.42 -12.49 0.21
CA GLU A 4 8.52 -11.51 0.20
C GLU A 4 8.66 -10.80 -1.15
N GLN A 5 8.34 -11.49 -2.26
CA GLN A 5 8.33 -10.88 -3.58
C GLN A 5 7.21 -9.84 -3.68
N ILE A 6 6.00 -10.18 -3.23
CA ILE A 6 4.86 -9.25 -3.24
C ILE A 6 5.16 -8.02 -2.38
N LYS A 7 5.74 -8.20 -1.19
CA LYS A 7 6.20 -7.06 -0.38
C LYS A 7 7.20 -6.16 -1.10
N THR A 8 8.12 -6.76 -1.85
CA THR A 8 9.15 -6.04 -2.61
C THR A 8 8.52 -5.25 -3.77
N VAL A 9 7.60 -5.87 -4.50
CA VAL A 9 6.85 -5.23 -5.60
C VAL A 9 6.05 -4.03 -5.07
N LEU A 10 5.26 -4.24 -4.02
CA LEU A 10 4.47 -3.16 -3.39
C LEU A 10 5.35 -2.02 -2.88
N SER A 11 6.50 -2.33 -2.25
CA SER A 11 7.44 -1.32 -1.79
C SER A 11 8.01 -0.49 -2.95
N ASN A 12 8.42 -1.16 -4.04
CA ASN A 12 8.94 -0.47 -5.22
C ASN A 12 7.90 0.46 -5.86
N ILE A 13 6.64 0.02 -5.96
CA ILE A 13 5.55 0.84 -6.49
C ILE A 13 5.35 2.08 -5.59
N ILE A 14 5.31 1.88 -4.26
CA ILE A 14 5.17 2.98 -3.31
C ILE A 14 6.34 3.95 -3.40
N GLU A 15 7.58 3.47 -3.48
CA GLU A 15 8.75 4.33 -3.59
C GLU A 15 8.73 5.18 -4.85
N LYS A 16 8.36 4.59 -6.00
CA LYS A 16 8.19 5.32 -7.25
C LYS A 16 7.09 6.39 -7.13
N PHE A 17 5.97 6.05 -6.49
CA PHE A 17 4.85 6.98 -6.29
C PHE A 17 5.22 8.14 -5.36
N LEU A 18 5.81 7.86 -4.19
CA LEU A 18 6.26 8.88 -3.24
C LEU A 18 7.38 9.77 -3.80
N SER A 19 8.22 9.21 -4.68
CA SER A 19 9.25 9.94 -5.42
C SER A 19 8.70 10.73 -6.62
N LYS A 20 7.38 10.67 -6.88
CA LYS A 20 6.70 11.30 -8.03
C LYS A 20 7.24 10.84 -9.39
N GLN A 21 7.77 9.62 -9.47
CA GLN A 21 8.20 9.01 -10.74
C GLN A 21 7.02 8.42 -11.51
N ILE A 22 6.01 7.96 -10.79
CA ILE A 22 4.74 7.45 -11.33
C ILE A 22 3.58 8.20 -10.68
N ASP A 23 2.49 8.35 -11.40
CA ASP A 23 1.23 8.89 -10.89
C ASP A 23 0.26 7.77 -10.47
N VAL A 24 -0.95 8.16 -10.06
CA VAL A 24 -1.96 7.25 -9.53
C VAL A 24 -2.44 6.24 -10.59
N ASP A 25 -2.54 6.63 -11.86
CA ASP A 25 -2.93 5.71 -12.95
C ASP A 25 -1.85 4.65 -13.16
N GLU A 26 -0.60 5.09 -13.19
CA GLU A 26 0.55 4.20 -13.34
C GLU A 26 0.70 3.23 -12.15
N VAL A 27 0.40 3.66 -10.91
CA VAL A 27 0.34 2.76 -9.74
C VAL A 27 -0.65 1.62 -9.96
N GLN A 28 -1.84 1.92 -10.48
CA GLN A 28 -2.85 0.89 -10.76
C GLN A 28 -2.41 -0.06 -11.88
N SER A 29 -1.79 0.46 -12.94
CA SER A 29 -1.22 -0.37 -14.01
C SER A 29 -0.15 -1.33 -13.46
N CYS A 30 0.81 -0.82 -12.68
CA CYS A 30 1.84 -1.66 -12.06
C CYS A 30 1.25 -2.71 -11.13
N LEU A 31 0.22 -2.37 -10.34
CA LEU A 31 -0.46 -3.33 -9.49
C LEU A 31 -1.10 -4.46 -10.30
N VAL A 32 -1.83 -4.15 -11.37
CA VAL A 32 -2.51 -5.17 -12.19
C VAL A 32 -1.51 -6.02 -12.99
N GLU A 33 -0.39 -5.44 -13.41
CA GLU A 33 0.63 -6.16 -14.18
C GLU A 33 1.56 -7.01 -13.31
N GLU A 34 1.91 -6.56 -12.10
CA GLU A 34 2.91 -7.20 -11.24
C GLU A 34 2.33 -7.99 -10.06
N VAL A 35 1.07 -7.73 -9.67
CA VAL A 35 0.45 -8.34 -8.48
C VAL A 35 -0.85 -9.04 -8.85
N ASP A 36 -0.86 -10.36 -8.71
CA ASP A 36 -2.08 -11.14 -8.91
C ASP A 36 -2.96 -11.09 -7.63
N PRO A 37 -4.24 -10.71 -7.74
CA PRO A 37 -5.12 -10.61 -6.58
C PRO A 37 -5.35 -11.95 -5.88
N ASP A 38 -5.37 -13.09 -6.59
CA ASP A 38 -5.52 -14.41 -5.97
C ASP A 38 -4.35 -14.68 -5.01
N GLU A 39 -3.13 -14.28 -5.39
CA GLU A 39 -1.95 -14.42 -4.53
C GLU A 39 -2.06 -13.57 -3.25
N ILE A 40 -2.73 -12.42 -3.30
CA ILE A 40 -2.98 -11.60 -2.10
C ILE A 40 -3.92 -12.32 -1.14
N TYR A 41 -4.95 -13.00 -1.66
CA TYR A 41 -5.91 -13.76 -0.85
C TYR A 41 -5.31 -15.07 -0.30
N GLU A 42 -4.36 -15.68 -1.02
CA GLU A 42 -3.66 -16.89 -0.60
C GLU A 42 -2.62 -16.64 0.51
N ILE A 43 -2.17 -15.40 0.72
CA ILE A 43 -1.27 -15.09 1.84
C ILE A 43 -2.08 -15.08 3.15
N GLU A 44 -2.10 -16.20 3.84
CA GLU A 44 -2.61 -16.30 5.20
C GLU A 44 -1.89 -15.32 6.16
N ASP A 45 -2.67 -14.65 7.01
CA ASP A 45 -2.23 -13.86 8.18
C ASP A 45 -1.35 -12.63 7.88
N ASN A 46 -1.43 -12.05 6.67
CA ASN A 46 -0.63 -10.87 6.31
C ASN A 46 -1.49 -9.64 6.00
N MET A 47 -2.16 -9.14 7.05
CA MET A 47 -2.98 -7.92 6.99
C MET A 47 -2.24 -6.74 6.36
N LEU A 48 -0.92 -6.62 6.57
CA LEU A 48 -0.09 -5.57 5.98
C LEU A 48 -0.15 -5.59 4.45
N VAL A 49 0.07 -6.75 3.84
CA VAL A 49 0.11 -6.87 2.37
C VAL A 49 -1.28 -6.63 1.78
N THR A 50 -2.30 -7.23 2.39
CA THR A 50 -3.70 -7.06 1.96
C THR A 50 -4.11 -5.59 2.06
N ASP A 51 -3.92 -4.93 3.21
CA ASP A 51 -4.28 -3.52 3.39
C ASP A 51 -3.50 -2.59 2.46
N CYS A 52 -2.19 -2.83 2.29
CA CYS A 52 -1.37 -2.05 1.38
C CYS A 52 -1.85 -2.17 -0.08
N TYR A 53 -2.18 -3.40 -0.52
CA TYR A 53 -2.70 -3.64 -1.86
C TYR A 53 -4.01 -2.89 -2.09
N PHE A 54 -4.97 -2.99 -1.17
CA PHE A 54 -6.24 -2.28 -1.29
C PHE A 54 -6.08 -0.77 -1.22
N ALA A 55 -5.21 -0.24 -0.35
CA ALA A 55 -4.94 1.20 -0.29
C ALA A 55 -4.40 1.75 -1.62
N LEU A 56 -3.48 1.03 -2.27
CA LEU A 56 -2.96 1.41 -3.59
C LEU A 56 -4.00 1.22 -4.71
N LYS A 57 -4.81 0.16 -4.64
CA LYS A 57 -5.90 -0.10 -5.59
C LYS A 57 -6.96 1.00 -5.56
N HIS A 58 -7.32 1.48 -4.37
CA HIS A 58 -8.38 2.47 -4.16
C HIS A 58 -7.87 3.93 -4.20
N LEU A 59 -6.60 4.14 -4.53
CA LEU A 59 -5.94 5.45 -4.54
C LEU A 59 -6.54 6.43 -5.58
N LYS A 60 -7.21 5.91 -6.61
CA LYS A 60 -7.93 6.68 -7.64
C LYS A 60 -9.41 6.91 -7.30
N GLU A 61 -9.95 6.21 -6.30
CA GLU A 61 -11.38 6.32 -5.99
C GLU A 61 -11.71 7.64 -5.30
N THR A 62 -12.64 8.38 -5.92
CA THR A 62 -13.10 9.66 -5.41
C THR A 62 -13.91 9.45 -4.13
N GLY A 63 -13.38 9.91 -3.00
CA GLY A 63 -13.95 9.68 -1.66
C GLY A 63 -13.17 8.67 -0.80
N TYR A 64 -12.14 8.02 -1.34
CA TYR A 64 -11.15 7.25 -0.61
C TYR A 64 -9.81 7.98 -0.66
N GLU A 65 -9.63 8.97 0.22
CA GLU A 65 -8.40 9.77 0.27
C GLU A 65 -7.29 9.02 1.01
N THR A 66 -6.73 8.00 0.35
CA THR A 66 -5.49 7.36 0.81
C THR A 66 -4.37 8.41 0.79
N SER A 67 -4.00 8.88 1.98
CA SER A 67 -3.05 9.97 2.14
C SER A 67 -1.61 9.51 1.90
N ASN A 68 -0.74 10.40 1.42
CA ASN A 68 0.70 10.12 1.30
C ASN A 68 1.35 9.64 2.61
N ALA A 69 0.82 10.06 3.76
CA ALA A 69 1.26 9.60 5.08
C ALA A 69 0.90 8.12 5.33
N GLU A 70 -0.28 7.68 4.89
CA GLU A 70 -0.69 6.28 4.97
C GLU A 70 0.16 5.41 4.04
N ILE A 71 0.39 5.87 2.82
CA ILE A 71 1.27 5.20 1.85
C ILE A 71 2.70 5.08 2.39
N ARG A 72 3.22 6.14 3.01
CA ARG A 72 4.54 6.11 3.65
C ARG A 72 4.59 5.15 4.83
N TYR A 73 3.53 5.06 5.62
CA TYR A 73 3.43 4.09 6.71
C TYR A 73 3.51 2.65 6.20
N PHE A 74 2.81 2.32 5.11
CA PHE A 74 2.93 1.00 4.48
C PHE A 74 4.36 0.69 4.04
N LEU A 75 5.08 1.65 3.43
CA LEU A 75 6.48 1.46 3.04
C LEU A 75 7.39 1.16 4.25
N GLU A 76 7.21 1.89 5.36
CA GLU A 76 7.95 1.63 6.60
C GLU A 76 7.66 0.23 7.15
N CYS A 77 6.42 -0.23 7.03
CA CYS A 77 6.03 -1.57 7.46
C CYS A 77 6.54 -2.69 6.54
N LEU A 78 6.50 -2.49 5.22
CA LEU A 78 6.98 -3.46 4.24
C LEU A 78 8.51 -3.63 4.29
N SER A 79 9.24 -2.54 4.55
CA SER A 79 10.71 -2.55 4.73
C SER A 79 11.16 -3.10 6.08
N GLY A 80 10.24 -3.38 7.01
CA GLY A 80 10.55 -3.82 8.37
C GLY A 80 11.10 -2.72 9.27
N ALA A 81 11.07 -1.45 8.84
CA ALA A 81 11.43 -0.31 9.68
C ALA A 81 10.39 -0.04 10.78
N ARG A 82 9.15 -0.51 10.59
CA ARG A 82 8.02 -0.34 11.51
C ARG A 82 7.15 -1.58 11.56
N GLU A 83 6.59 -1.90 12.71
CA GLU A 83 5.61 -2.99 12.82
C GLU A 83 4.23 -2.51 12.35
N TYR A 84 3.55 -3.36 11.57
CA TYR A 84 2.20 -3.06 11.11
C TYR A 84 1.20 -3.15 12.27
N SER A 85 0.38 -2.12 12.43
CA SER A 85 -0.69 -2.05 13.42
C SER A 85 -1.89 -1.33 12.83
N LEU A 86 -3.05 -2.00 12.89
CA LEU A 86 -4.31 -1.43 12.44
C LEU A 86 -4.68 -0.15 13.22
N GLU A 87 -4.37 -0.10 14.51
CA GLU A 87 -4.60 1.09 15.33
C GLU A 87 -3.78 2.29 14.86
N GLU A 88 -2.50 2.10 14.58
CA GLU A 88 -1.63 3.18 14.11
C GLU A 88 -2.04 3.65 12.72
N LYS A 89 -2.35 2.72 11.81
CA LYS A 89 -2.91 3.05 10.49
C LYS A 89 -4.14 3.97 10.63
N ASN A 90 -5.10 3.58 11.47
CA ASN A 90 -6.31 4.37 11.70
C ASN A 90 -6.00 5.75 12.30
N ARG A 91 -5.04 5.86 13.23
CA ARG A 91 -4.59 7.17 13.75
C ARG A 91 -4.01 8.07 12.67
N ILE A 92 -3.25 7.51 11.72
CA ILE A 92 -2.65 8.25 10.59
C ILE A 92 -3.75 8.75 9.65
N ILE A 93 -4.73 7.91 9.34
CA ILE A 93 -5.88 8.28 8.50
C ILE A 93 -6.68 9.42 9.17
N LEU A 94 -7.06 9.24 10.44
CA LEU A 94 -7.84 10.23 11.20
C LEU A 94 -7.13 11.58 11.29
N LYS A 95 -5.81 11.60 11.55
CA LYS A 95 -5.02 12.84 11.60
C LYS A 95 -4.99 13.61 10.27
N ASN A 96 -5.13 12.92 9.13
CA ASN A 96 -5.15 13.58 7.83
C ASN A 96 -6.56 13.99 7.40
N ALA A 97 -7.61 13.34 7.91
CA ALA A 97 -9.00 13.73 7.67
C ALA A 97 -9.42 15.03 8.38
N GLU A 98 -8.66 15.49 9.37
CA GLU A 98 -8.92 16.74 10.12
C GLU A 98 -8.36 18.01 9.43
N LYS A 99 -7.82 17.92 8.20
CA LYS A 99 -7.31 19.07 7.43
C LYS A 99 -8.25 19.47 6.31
#